data_AF-C6JZZ1-F1
#
_entry.id   AF-C6JZZ1-F1
#
_cell.length_a   1.000
_cell.length_b   1.000
_cell.length_c   1.000
_cell.angle_alpha   90.00
_cell.angle_beta   90.00
_cell.angle_gamma   90.00
#
_symmetry.space_group_name_H-M   'P 1'
#
loop_
_entity.id
_entity.type
_entity.pdbx_description
1 polymer ?
#
loop_
_entity_poly.entity_id
_entity_poly.type
_entity_poly.pdbx_seq_one_letter_code
_entity_poly.pdbx_strand_id
1 'polypeptide(L)'
;FTKTEPGLFETAPSADSRSPVAQLGPMMYQFNRFRYGEIDFTNGHGMRWVELPYESSSLSMVLMLPKMRHQLQQSAQQLSVADVTEIITSLNQNRGTNKMHLTVPKFNVFSSLSLVPALKHLGLRSIFDRASALQNLANEPLVVRDVSQRTFISVDEQGTTAVSAASLAFVALSAAPPPPIINFTVNEPFLMM
;
A
#
# COMPACT_ATOMS: atom_id res chain seq x y z
N PHE A 1 16.44 1.78 -0.36
CA PHE A 1 16.67 0.53 0.41
C PHE A 1 18.17 0.21 0.53
N THR A 2 18.61 -0.65 1.45
CA THR A 2 20.06 -0.91 1.68
C THR A 2 20.59 -2.21 1.07
N LYS A 3 19.77 -3.25 0.95
CA LYS A 3 20.16 -4.53 0.35
C LYS A 3 18.94 -5.27 -0.19
N THR A 4 19.15 -6.21 -1.10
CA THR A 4 18.13 -7.13 -1.59
C THR A 4 18.63 -8.55 -1.52
N GLU A 5 17.86 -9.43 -0.89
CA GLU A 5 18.18 -10.84 -0.71
C GLU A 5 16.96 -11.70 -1.08
N PRO A 6 17.14 -12.95 -1.49
CA PRO A 6 16.02 -13.87 -1.68
C PRO A 6 15.25 -14.07 -0.37
N GLY A 7 13.93 -13.93 -0.40
CA GLY A 7 13.05 -14.19 0.72
C GLY A 7 11.73 -14.81 0.28
N LEU A 8 11.03 -15.42 1.23
CA LEU A 8 9.75 -16.08 0.98
C LEU A 8 8.61 -15.07 1.00
N PHE A 9 7.76 -15.11 -0.01
CA PHE A 9 6.49 -14.41 -0.07
C PHE A 9 5.35 -15.42 -0.15
N GLU A 10 4.45 -15.40 0.82
CA GLU A 10 3.30 -16.28 0.89
C GLU A 10 2.13 -15.67 0.11
N THR A 11 1.61 -16.40 -0.87
CA THR A 11 0.44 -15.96 -1.63
C THR A 11 -0.86 -16.26 -0.87
N ALA A 12 -1.93 -15.51 -1.18
CA ALA A 12 -3.26 -15.86 -0.67
C ALA A 12 -3.65 -17.27 -1.13
N PRO A 13 -4.39 -18.05 -0.31
CA PRO A 13 -4.96 -19.32 -0.76
C PRO A 13 -5.80 -19.08 -2.02
N SER A 14 -5.47 -19.76 -3.12
CA SER A 14 -6.26 -19.69 -4.35
C SER A 14 -7.49 -20.59 -4.24
N ALA A 15 -8.51 -20.35 -5.05
CA ALA A 15 -9.72 -21.19 -5.08
C ALA A 15 -9.40 -22.68 -5.35
N ASP A 16 -8.28 -22.97 -6.02
CA ASP A 16 -7.81 -24.32 -6.36
C ASP A 16 -6.89 -24.95 -5.30
N SER A 17 -6.32 -24.18 -4.37
CA SER A 17 -5.41 -24.67 -3.33
C SER A 17 -5.81 -24.14 -1.96
N ARG A 18 -6.19 -25.06 -1.06
CA ARG A 18 -6.56 -24.74 0.34
C ARG A 18 -5.39 -24.24 1.21
N SER A 19 -4.18 -24.14 0.66
CA SER A 19 -2.99 -23.70 1.39
C SER A 19 -2.28 -22.56 0.66
N PRO A 20 -1.78 -21.56 1.40
CA PRO A 20 -0.94 -20.50 0.85
C PRO A 20 0.33 -21.11 0.24
N VAL A 21 0.72 -20.62 -0.94
CA VAL A 21 1.95 -21.05 -1.61
C VAL A 21 3.05 -20.04 -1.31
N ALA A 22 4.14 -20.50 -0.70
CA ALA A 22 5.33 -19.69 -0.48
C ALA A 22 6.19 -19.69 -1.75
N GLN A 23 6.50 -18.50 -2.26
CA GLN A 23 7.33 -18.29 -3.44
C GLN A 23 8.61 -17.57 -3.03
N LEU A 24 9.75 -18.00 -3.57
CA LEU A 24 11.01 -17.31 -3.36
C LEU A 24 11.11 -16.12 -4.32
N GLY A 25 11.36 -14.92 -3.80
CA GLY A 25 11.48 -13.70 -4.59
C GLY A 25 12.47 -12.70 -4.00
N PRO A 26 12.83 -11.65 -4.75
CA PRO A 26 13.70 -10.59 -4.26
C PRO A 26 12.99 -9.78 -3.17
N MET A 27 13.56 -9.78 -1.96
CA MET A 27 13.13 -8.98 -0.82
C MET A 27 14.13 -7.87 -0.54
N MET A 28 13.65 -6.63 -0.50
CA MET A 28 14.43 -5.44 -0.20
C MET A 28 14.38 -5.17 1.30
N TYR A 29 15.53 -4.78 1.87
CA TYR A 29 15.71 -4.57 3.30
C TYR A 29 16.25 -3.17 3.58
N GLN A 30 15.71 -2.54 4.61
CA GLN A 30 16.20 -1.27 5.13
C GLN A 30 16.01 -1.17 6.65
N PHE A 31 17.01 -0.61 7.34
CA PHE A 31 16.87 -0.18 8.73
C PHE A 31 16.88 1.34 8.76
N ASN A 32 15.74 1.95 9.10
CA ASN A 32 15.61 3.41 9.17
C ASN A 32 14.46 3.79 10.13
N ARG A 33 14.19 5.09 10.24
CA ARG A 33 13.02 5.60 10.94
C ARG A 33 11.88 5.82 9.96
N PHE A 34 10.74 5.18 10.20
CA PHE A 34 9.55 5.31 9.37
C PHE A 34 8.35 5.78 10.18
N ARG A 35 7.38 6.42 9.52
CA ARG A 35 6.05 6.58 10.11
C ARG A 35 5.32 5.25 10.01
N TYR A 36 4.68 4.88 11.10
CA TYR A 36 4.05 3.59 11.29
C TYR A 36 2.84 3.76 12.19
N GLY A 37 1.80 2.98 11.95
CA GLY A 37 0.65 2.90 12.83
C GLY A 37 -0.13 1.61 12.62
N GLU A 38 -1.16 1.47 13.43
CA GLU A 38 -2.05 0.32 13.41
C GLU A 38 -3.49 0.80 13.49
N ILE A 39 -4.38 0.06 12.84
CA ILE A 39 -5.82 0.20 12.95
C ILE A 39 -6.36 -1.15 13.40
N ASP A 40 -7.22 -1.11 14.41
CA ASP A 40 -7.93 -2.27 14.91
C ASP A 40 -9.38 -2.22 14.43
N PHE A 41 -9.83 -3.32 13.85
CA PHE A 41 -11.21 -3.54 13.49
C PHE A 41 -11.89 -4.43 14.54
N THR A 42 -13.17 -4.75 14.32
CA THR A 42 -13.89 -5.70 15.17
C THR A 42 -13.29 -7.11 15.06
N ASN A 43 -13.40 -7.90 16.12
CA ASN A 43 -12.98 -9.31 16.20
C ASN A 43 -11.45 -9.57 16.08
N GLY A 44 -10.61 -8.59 16.39
CA GLY A 44 -9.15 -8.75 16.38
C GLY A 44 -8.52 -8.70 14.98
N HIS A 45 -9.32 -8.42 13.96
CA HIS A 45 -8.83 -8.01 12.66
C HIS A 45 -8.28 -6.59 12.74
N GLY A 46 -7.44 -6.22 11.78
CA GLY A 46 -6.83 -4.91 11.75
C GLY A 46 -5.78 -4.82 10.66
N MET A 47 -5.22 -3.63 10.50
CA MET A 47 -4.11 -3.40 9.59
C MET A 47 -2.98 -2.68 10.32
N ARG A 48 -1.76 -2.97 9.90
CA ARG A 48 -0.55 -2.23 10.26
C ARG A 48 -0.08 -1.52 9.01
N TRP A 49 0.34 -0.28 9.12
CA TRP A 49 0.74 0.50 7.96
C TRP A 49 2.10 1.16 8.17
N VAL A 50 2.84 1.33 7.07
CA VAL A 50 4.12 2.03 7.05
C VAL A 50 4.18 3.00 5.86
N GLU A 51 4.71 4.19 6.10
CA GLU A 51 4.94 5.20 5.06
C GLU A 51 6.32 5.05 4.44
N LEU A 52 6.37 5.04 3.10
CA LEU A 52 7.57 5.09 2.28
C LEU A 52 7.59 6.40 1.49
N PRO A 53 8.28 7.45 1.97
CA PRO A 53 8.37 8.71 1.25
C PRO A 53 9.23 8.58 -0.01
N TYR A 54 8.78 9.20 -1.11
CA TYR A 54 9.59 9.32 -2.33
C TYR A 54 10.52 10.51 -2.24
N GLU A 55 11.75 10.35 -2.72
CA GLU A 55 12.74 11.43 -2.69
C GLU A 55 12.27 12.67 -3.43
N SER A 56 12.54 13.84 -2.84
CA SER A 56 12.28 15.15 -3.45
C SER A 56 10.84 15.37 -3.92
N SER A 57 9.87 14.68 -3.31
CA SER A 57 8.46 14.85 -3.62
C SER A 57 7.63 14.93 -2.34
N SER A 58 6.44 15.52 -2.44
CA SER A 58 5.42 15.43 -1.41
C SER A 58 4.62 14.11 -1.47
N LEU A 59 5.06 13.15 -2.29
CA LEU A 59 4.42 11.87 -2.45
C LEU A 59 5.06 10.85 -1.51
N SER A 60 4.22 10.00 -0.94
CA SER A 60 4.64 8.81 -0.22
C SER A 60 3.72 7.65 -0.60
N MET A 61 4.27 6.44 -0.53
CA MET A 61 3.50 5.20 -0.65
C MET A 61 3.21 4.69 0.75
N VAL A 62 1.96 4.31 1.02
CA VAL A 62 1.57 3.68 2.26
C VAL A 62 1.36 2.20 2.00
N LEU A 63 2.15 1.34 2.66
CA LEU A 63 1.95 -0.11 2.64
C LEU A 63 1.11 -0.52 3.84
N MET A 64 0.01 -1.22 3.61
CA MET A 64 -0.89 -1.73 4.65
C MET A 64 -0.92 -3.25 4.65
N LEU A 65 -0.57 -3.83 5.79
CA LEU A 65 -0.50 -5.27 6.00
C LEU A 65 -1.53 -5.70 7.05
N PRO A 66 -2.32 -6.76 6.82
CA PRO A 66 -3.21 -7.28 7.85
C PRO A 66 -2.48 -7.63 9.15
N LYS A 67 -3.14 -7.47 10.30
CA LYS A 67 -2.63 -7.96 11.60
C LYS A 67 -2.66 -9.49 11.66
N MET A 68 -3.66 -10.09 11.01
CA MET A 68 -3.82 -11.53 10.91
C MET A 68 -3.40 -12.04 9.52
N ARG A 69 -2.54 -13.05 9.50
CA ARG A 69 -1.99 -13.61 8.27
C ARG A 69 -3.08 -14.11 7.31
N HIS A 70 -2.88 -13.88 6.01
CA HIS A 70 -3.77 -14.29 4.92
C HIS A 70 -5.20 -13.73 4.98
N GLN A 71 -5.45 -12.67 5.74
CA GLN A 71 -6.78 -12.06 5.89
C GLN A 71 -6.90 -10.67 5.24
N LEU A 72 -6.20 -10.47 4.12
CA LEU A 72 -6.23 -9.21 3.38
C LEU A 72 -7.65 -8.85 2.94
N GLN A 73 -8.39 -9.80 2.38
CA GLN A 73 -9.73 -9.55 1.83
C GLN A 73 -10.71 -9.14 2.92
N GLN A 74 -10.71 -9.84 4.06
CA GLN A 74 -11.59 -9.54 5.21
C GLN A 74 -11.24 -8.18 5.80
N SER A 75 -9.95 -7.90 6.00
CA SER A 75 -9.49 -6.62 6.53
C SER A 75 -9.83 -5.47 5.57
N ALA A 76 -9.66 -5.68 4.25
CA ALA A 76 -9.95 -4.67 3.24
C ALA A 76 -11.45 -4.34 3.12
N GLN A 77 -12.32 -5.32 3.35
CA GLN A 77 -13.78 -5.11 3.35
C GLN A 77 -14.26 -4.32 4.58
N GLN A 78 -13.52 -4.38 5.68
CA GLN A 78 -13.82 -3.63 6.90
C GLN A 78 -13.19 -2.22 6.91
N LEU A 79 -12.19 -1.99 6.06
CA LEU A 79 -11.53 -0.69 5.96
C LEU A 79 -12.51 0.37 5.43
N SER A 80 -12.86 1.31 6.31
CA SER A 80 -13.79 2.40 5.99
C SER A 80 -13.06 3.65 5.50
N VAL A 81 -13.82 4.58 4.90
CA VAL A 81 -13.30 5.91 4.52
C VAL A 81 -12.79 6.68 5.73
N ALA A 82 -13.42 6.51 6.90
CA ALA A 82 -13.00 7.16 8.14
C ALA A 82 -11.62 6.66 8.57
N ASP A 83 -11.38 5.35 8.49
CA ASP A 83 -10.08 4.74 8.84
C ASP A 83 -8.97 5.24 7.91
N VAL A 84 -9.22 5.26 6.60
CA VAL A 84 -8.26 5.79 5.62
C VAL A 84 -7.97 7.27 5.87
N THR A 85 -9.00 8.05 6.21
CA THR A 85 -8.85 9.47 6.55
C THR A 85 -8.02 9.65 7.81
N GLU A 86 -8.16 8.78 8.80
CA GLU A 86 -7.34 8.77 10.00
C GLU A 86 -5.87 8.47 9.68
N ILE A 87 -5.58 7.48 8.82
CA ILE A 87 -4.21 7.22 8.34
C ILE A 87 -3.63 8.48 7.72
N ILE A 88 -4.32 9.07 6.74
CA ILE A 88 -3.85 10.28 6.02
C ILE A 88 -3.62 11.43 7.01
N THR A 89 -4.53 11.60 7.97
CA THR A 89 -4.41 12.62 9.01
C THR A 89 -3.19 12.37 9.90
N SER A 90 -2.94 11.11 10.27
CA SER A 90 -1.78 10.72 11.08
C SER A 90 -0.45 10.93 10.36
N LEU A 91 -0.41 10.77 9.03
CA LEU A 91 0.75 11.06 8.18
C LEU A 91 1.02 12.57 8.09
N ASN A 92 -0.03 13.39 8.04
CA ASN A 92 0.10 14.84 8.02
C ASN A 92 0.48 15.42 9.38
N GLN A 93 0.10 14.75 10.47
CA GLN A 93 0.54 15.10 11.81
C GLN A 93 2.01 14.70 11.98
N ASN A 94 2.83 15.57 12.58
CA ASN A 94 4.24 15.28 12.86
C ASN A 94 4.40 14.31 14.05
N ARG A 95 3.61 13.22 14.06
CA ARG A 95 3.75 12.11 14.99
C ARG A 95 5.07 11.44 14.66
N GLY A 96 5.97 11.37 15.64
CA GLY A 96 7.37 10.99 15.45
C GLY A 96 7.56 9.67 14.71
N THR A 97 8.73 9.50 14.11
CA THR A 97 9.11 8.27 13.40
C THR A 97 9.60 7.19 14.36
N ASN A 98 9.52 5.91 13.97
CA ASN A 98 9.99 4.77 14.78
C ASN A 98 11.15 4.05 14.09
N LYS A 99 12.17 3.62 14.86
CA LYS A 99 13.26 2.78 14.33
C LYS A 99 12.69 1.41 13.95
N MET A 100 12.92 1.01 12.71
CA MET A 100 12.29 -0.17 12.13
C MET A 100 13.22 -0.94 11.19
N HIS A 101 13.19 -2.27 11.28
CA HIS A 101 13.64 -3.16 10.21
C HIS A 101 12.48 -3.39 9.24
N LEU A 102 12.59 -2.81 8.06
CA LEU A 102 11.61 -2.90 6.99
C LEU A 102 12.08 -3.91 5.94
N THR A 103 11.20 -4.88 5.62
CA THR A 103 11.39 -5.83 4.52
C THR A 103 10.20 -5.75 3.57
N VAL A 104 10.45 -5.47 2.29
CA VAL A 104 9.42 -5.27 1.26
C VAL A 104 9.83 -6.02 -0.01
N PRO A 105 8.92 -6.72 -0.70
CA PRO A 105 9.25 -7.40 -1.96
C PRO A 105 9.59 -6.35 -3.02
N LYS A 106 10.50 -6.69 -3.92
CA LYS A 106 10.68 -5.93 -5.17
C LYS A 106 9.60 -6.38 -6.16
N PHE A 107 8.80 -5.47 -6.68
CA PHE A 107 7.65 -5.84 -7.51
C PHE A 107 7.31 -4.78 -8.57
N ASN A 108 6.66 -5.26 -9.64
CA ASN A 108 6.06 -4.43 -10.67
C ASN A 108 4.59 -4.79 -10.79
N VAL A 109 3.71 -3.79 -10.79
CA VAL A 109 2.28 -3.95 -11.02
C VAL A 109 1.92 -3.25 -12.32
N PHE A 110 1.34 -4.00 -13.25
CA PHE A 110 0.69 -3.46 -14.45
C PHE A 110 -0.80 -3.77 -14.36
N SER A 111 -1.63 -2.74 -14.52
CA SER A 111 -3.08 -2.86 -14.52
C SER A 111 -3.68 -2.14 -15.73
N SER A 112 -4.67 -2.76 -16.35
CA SER A 112 -5.47 -2.18 -17.42
C SER A 112 -6.93 -2.53 -17.16
N LEU A 113 -7.74 -1.52 -16.81
CA LEU A 113 -9.11 -1.69 -16.39
C LEU A 113 -10.04 -0.86 -17.28
N SER A 114 -11.12 -1.47 -17.78
CA SER A 114 -12.24 -0.69 -18.32
C SER A 114 -13.09 -0.21 -17.16
N LEU A 115 -13.26 1.12 -17.08
CA LEU A 115 -14.06 1.78 -16.06
C LEU A 115 -15.55 1.80 -16.41
N VAL A 116 -15.93 1.41 -17.63
CA VAL A 116 -17.34 1.43 -18.08
C VAL A 116 -18.27 0.67 -17.12
N PRO A 117 -17.98 -0.58 -16.71
CA PRO A 117 -18.88 -1.32 -15.81
C PRO A 117 -19.03 -0.62 -14.45
N ALA A 118 -17.92 -0.12 -13.89
CA ALA A 118 -17.92 0.57 -12.60
C ALA A 118 -18.70 1.90 -12.67
N LEU A 119 -18.46 2.72 -13.69
CA LEU A 119 -19.17 3.99 -13.89
C LEU A 119 -20.67 3.77 -14.10
N LYS A 120 -21.07 2.74 -14.88
CA LYS A 120 -22.48 2.36 -15.03
C LYS A 120 -23.12 1.90 -13.72
N HIS A 121 -22.37 1.20 -12.88
CA HIS A 121 -22.82 0.77 -11.55
C HIS A 121 -23.00 1.96 -10.60
N LEU A 122 -22.12 2.96 -10.68
CA LEU A 122 -22.21 4.23 -9.95
C LEU A 122 -23.29 5.19 -10.47
N GLY A 123 -24.02 4.83 -11.54
CA GLY A 123 -25.15 5.59 -12.07
C GLY A 123 -24.86 6.42 -13.32
N LEU A 124 -23.60 6.52 -13.75
CA LEU A 124 -23.23 7.14 -15.02
C LEU A 124 -23.55 6.17 -16.18
N ARG A 125 -24.78 6.18 -16.66
CA ARG A 125 -25.22 5.32 -17.79
C ARG A 125 -25.49 6.09 -19.08
N SER A 126 -26.02 7.30 -18.95
CA SER A 126 -26.48 8.11 -20.10
C SER A 126 -25.39 8.38 -21.13
N ILE A 127 -24.16 8.67 -20.70
CA ILE A 127 -23.02 8.94 -21.58
C ILE A 127 -22.60 7.74 -22.44
N PHE A 128 -22.96 6.53 -22.02
CA PHE A 128 -22.64 5.28 -22.73
C PHE A 128 -23.78 4.82 -23.65
N ASP A 129 -25.03 5.16 -23.31
CA ASP A 129 -26.22 4.58 -23.94
C ASP A 129 -27.07 5.59 -24.73
N ARG A 130 -26.91 6.91 -24.52
CA ARG A 130 -27.72 7.96 -25.15
C ARG A 130 -26.86 9.05 -25.76
N ALA A 131 -27.03 9.26 -27.07
CA ALA A 131 -26.31 10.31 -27.77
C ALA A 131 -26.61 11.73 -27.28
N SER A 132 -27.85 11.98 -26.81
CA SER A 132 -28.25 13.27 -26.26
C SER A 132 -27.50 13.68 -24.98
N ALA A 133 -26.89 12.73 -24.27
CA ALA A 133 -26.09 13.02 -23.08
C ALA A 133 -24.82 13.83 -23.41
N LEU A 134 -24.34 13.78 -24.65
CA LEU A 134 -23.10 14.42 -25.11
C LEU A 134 -23.34 15.48 -26.19
N GLN A 135 -24.57 15.94 -26.37
CA GLN A 135 -24.97 16.90 -27.41
C GLN A 135 -24.23 18.25 -27.33
N ASN A 136 -23.68 18.59 -26.16
CA ASN A 136 -22.89 19.82 -25.98
C ASN A 136 -21.42 19.66 -26.40
N LEU A 137 -20.97 18.45 -26.74
CA LEU A 137 -19.59 18.17 -27.16
C LEU A 137 -19.42 18.17 -28.68
N ALA A 138 -20.47 17.82 -29.43
CA ALA A 138 -20.46 17.87 -30.89
C ALA A 138 -21.90 17.98 -31.43
N ASN A 139 -22.02 18.49 -32.65
CA ASN A 139 -23.29 18.57 -33.37
C ASN A 139 -23.80 17.19 -33.83
N GLU A 140 -22.92 16.19 -33.85
CA GLU A 140 -23.24 14.80 -34.21
C GLU A 140 -23.58 13.96 -32.98
N PRO A 141 -24.42 12.91 -33.11
CA PRO A 141 -24.74 12.01 -32.01
C PRO A 141 -23.51 11.21 -31.56
N LEU A 142 -23.07 11.40 -30.31
CA LEU A 142 -21.91 10.74 -29.73
C LEU A 142 -22.26 9.93 -28.49
N VAL A 143 -21.63 8.77 -28.32
CA VAL A 143 -21.63 7.99 -27.07
C VAL A 143 -20.21 7.61 -26.70
N VAL A 144 -19.93 7.52 -25.40
CA VAL A 144 -18.67 6.97 -24.91
C VAL A 144 -18.71 5.46 -25.10
N ARG A 145 -17.76 4.94 -25.88
CA ARG A 145 -17.64 3.48 -26.11
C ARG A 145 -16.83 2.78 -25.03
N ASP A 146 -15.72 3.39 -24.63
CA ASP A 146 -14.81 2.82 -23.62
C ASP A 146 -14.14 3.93 -22.84
N VAL A 147 -13.80 3.60 -21.58
CA VAL A 147 -12.99 4.43 -20.70
C VAL A 147 -12.01 3.49 -20.04
N SER A 148 -10.76 3.46 -20.52
CA SER A 148 -9.74 2.55 -20.01
C SER A 148 -8.72 3.29 -19.15
N GLN A 149 -8.47 2.80 -17.95
CA GLN A 149 -7.36 3.24 -17.10
C GLN A 149 -6.22 2.21 -17.18
N ARG A 150 -5.03 2.68 -17.54
CA ARG A 150 -3.80 1.88 -17.51
C ARG A 150 -2.85 2.46 -16.47
N THR A 151 -2.32 1.61 -15.60
CA THR A 151 -1.45 2.02 -14.50
C THR A 151 -0.26 1.06 -14.42
N PHE A 152 0.93 1.62 -14.26
CA PHE A 152 2.17 0.88 -14.07
C PHE A 152 2.88 1.43 -12.83
N ILE A 153 3.21 0.54 -11.89
CA ILE A 153 3.94 0.85 -10.66
C ILE A 153 5.13 -0.10 -10.60
N SER A 154 6.33 0.45 -10.42
CA SER A 154 7.57 -0.31 -10.25
C SER A 154 8.19 0.13 -8.92
N VAL A 155 8.42 -0.83 -8.03
CA VAL A 155 9.07 -0.57 -6.73
C VAL A 155 10.38 -1.35 -6.70
N ASP A 156 11.48 -0.61 -6.64
CA ASP A 156 12.85 -1.12 -6.60
C ASP A 156 13.69 -0.42 -5.51
N GLU A 157 14.96 -0.80 -5.43
CA GLU A 157 15.88 -0.29 -4.43
C GLU A 157 16.29 1.17 -4.66
N GLN A 158 16.20 1.64 -5.91
CA GLN A 158 16.67 2.95 -6.38
C GLN A 158 15.63 4.05 -6.16
N GLY A 159 14.36 3.70 -5.93
CA GLY A 159 13.30 4.67 -5.59
C GLY A 159 13.50 5.42 -4.27
N THR A 160 14.55 5.12 -3.48
CA THR A 160 14.96 5.91 -2.30
C THR A 160 16.43 5.65 -1.98
N THR A 161 17.27 6.64 -2.29
CA THR A 161 18.72 6.65 -2.13
C THR A 161 19.11 6.67 -0.65
N ALA A 162 20.19 5.96 -0.35
CA ALA A 162 20.65 5.65 0.98
C ALA A 162 21.06 6.90 1.79
N VAL A 163 20.42 7.12 2.94
CA VAL A 163 21.08 7.78 4.06
C VAL A 163 21.42 6.69 5.08
N SER A 164 22.68 6.26 5.03
CA SER A 164 23.31 5.46 6.08
C SER A 164 23.28 6.26 7.39
N ALA A 165 22.24 6.08 8.19
CA ALA A 165 22.21 6.58 9.56
C ALA A 165 23.01 5.62 10.44
N ALA A 166 24.32 5.80 10.51
CA ALA A 166 25.10 5.32 11.65
C ALA A 166 24.59 6.07 12.89
N SER A 167 23.58 5.52 13.57
CA SER A 167 23.09 6.13 14.79
C SER A 167 24.06 5.82 15.92
N LEU A 168 24.89 6.80 16.27
CA LEU A 168 25.57 6.82 17.57
C LEU A 168 24.49 6.77 18.66
N ALA A 169 24.39 5.64 19.33
CA ALA A 169 23.50 5.48 20.48
C ALA A 169 24.22 6.00 21.72
N PHE A 170 23.92 7.24 22.12
CA PHE A 170 24.27 7.72 23.45
C PHE A 170 23.33 7.04 24.45
N VAL A 171 23.88 6.14 25.28
CA VAL A 171 23.14 5.56 26.40
C VAL A 171 23.24 6.54 27.56
N ALA A 172 22.12 7.15 27.95
CA ALA A 172 22.06 7.85 29.22
C ALA A 172 22.29 6.84 30.35
N LEU A 173 23.23 7.13 31.26
CA LEU A 173 23.53 6.29 32.44
C LEU A 173 22.38 6.24 33.48
N SER A 174 21.21 6.77 33.13
CA SER A 174 20.01 6.85 33.97
C SER A 174 18.83 6.22 33.22
N ALA A 175 18.27 5.18 33.84
CA ALA A 175 17.42 4.15 33.24
C ALA A 175 16.09 4.65 32.65
N ALA A 176 16.00 4.64 31.32
CA ALA A 176 14.79 4.26 30.60
C ALA A 176 15.21 3.26 29.51
N PRO A 177 14.53 2.11 29.35
CA PRO A 177 14.85 1.18 28.28
C PRO A 177 14.74 1.89 26.92
N PRO A 178 15.64 1.63 25.97
CA PRO A 178 15.56 2.23 24.65
C PRO A 178 14.21 1.85 24.00
N PRO A 179 13.60 2.77 23.21
CA PRO A 179 12.34 2.47 22.53
C PRO A 179 12.48 1.21 21.67
N PRO A 180 11.44 0.36 21.61
CA PRO A 180 11.51 -0.92 20.92
C PRO A 180 11.76 -0.72 19.43
N ILE A 181 12.59 -1.60 18.86
CA ILE A 181 12.81 -1.67 17.42
C ILE A 181 11.67 -2.49 16.80
N ILE A 182 11.00 -1.93 15.80
CA ILE A 182 9.85 -2.58 15.13
C ILE A 182 10.35 -3.42 13.95
N ASN A 183 9.85 -4.65 13.81
CA ASN A 183 10.07 -5.47 12.62
C ASN A 183 8.81 -5.45 11.74
N PHE A 184 8.93 -4.90 10.54
CA PHE A 184 7.83 -4.82 9.56
C PHE A 184 8.23 -5.56 8.30
N THR A 185 7.64 -6.74 8.10
CA THR A 185 7.96 -7.64 6.99
C THR A 185 6.71 -7.84 6.14
N VAL A 186 6.80 -7.42 4.88
CA VAL A 186 5.73 -7.56 3.88
C VAL A 186 5.97 -8.84 3.09
N ASN A 187 5.65 -9.99 3.69
CA ASN A 187 5.87 -11.29 3.07
C ASN A 187 4.57 -12.04 2.76
N GLU A 188 3.47 -11.31 2.68
CA GLU A 188 2.14 -11.81 2.37
C GLU A 188 1.34 -10.71 1.66
N PRO A 189 0.12 -10.98 1.13
CA PRO A 189 -0.65 -10.01 0.40
C PRO A 189 -0.93 -8.74 1.22
N PHE A 190 -0.74 -7.58 0.61
CA PHE A 190 -0.85 -6.27 1.23
C PHE A 190 -1.62 -5.30 0.33
N LEU A 191 -2.09 -4.18 0.90
CA LEU A 191 -2.61 -3.03 0.13
C LEU A 191 -1.52 -1.95 0.02
N MET A 192 -1.58 -1.18 -1.06
CA MET A 192 -0.76 0.01 -1.24
C MET A 192 -1.65 1.20 -1.63
N MET A 193 -1.32 2.38 -1.13
CA MET A 193 -1.96 3.66 -1.44
C MET A 193 -0.91 4.73 -1.72
#